data_AF-A0AAD9U1N6-F1
#
_entry.id   AF-A0AAD9U1N6-F1
#
_cell.length_a   1.000
_cell.length_b   1.000
_cell.length_c   1.000
_cell.angle_alpha   90.00
_cell.angle_beta   90.00
_cell.angle_gamma   90.00
#
_symmetry.space_group_name_H-M   'P 1'
#
loop_
_entity.id
_entity.type
_entity.pdbx_description
1 polymer ?
#
loop_
_entity_poly.entity_id
_entity_poly.type
_entity_poly.pdbx_seq_one_letter_code
_entity_poly.pdbx_strand_id
1 'polypeptide(L)'
;MDRMIQPPLVDTTACLCRVDAGLKTVAGAKRYVPGSKLCLQPDIKPSIHPTRSKPAHGNRSRNQSPLLPGLPDDLAIACLIRVPRVEHRKLRLVCKRWCRLLSGNFFYSLRKSLGIAEEWIYVIKRDRDGKISWHAFDPIYQLWQPLPPVPKEYSEAIGFGCAVLSGCHLYLFGGKDPLKGSMRRVIFYSARTNKWHRAPDMLRRRHFFGSCVINNCLYVAGGENGGVHRSLRSAEVYDPNKNRWTFIAEMSTAMVPFIGVVYEGKWFLKGLGSHRQVLSEVYQPETDSWYPVYDGMVSGWRNPSASLNGHLYALDCKDGCKLRVYDEVTDSWSKHIDGKTHLGNSRALEAAALVPLSGKLCIIRNNMSISLVDVSKSDGLRGASAEHLWETISGKGQFKTLVTNLWSSIAGRTRLKSHIVHCQGLQA
;
A
#
# COMPACT_ATOMS: atom_id res chain seq x y z
N MET A 1 1.39 -32.16 -30.55
CA MET A 1 2.58 -31.64 -29.83
C MET A 1 2.27 -30.21 -29.42
N ASP A 2 1.51 -30.06 -28.32
CA ASP A 2 0.99 -28.77 -27.87
C ASP A 2 1.92 -28.14 -26.83
N ARG A 3 2.49 -26.99 -27.15
CA ARG A 3 3.12 -26.10 -26.16
C ARG A 3 2.03 -25.29 -25.47
N MET A 4 1.62 -25.71 -24.28
CA MET A 4 0.81 -24.92 -23.37
C MET A 4 1.54 -23.62 -23.00
N ILE A 5 1.11 -22.49 -23.55
CA ILE A 5 1.53 -21.16 -23.11
C ILE A 5 0.81 -20.88 -21.78
N GLN A 6 1.53 -21.05 -20.67
CA GLN A 6 1.11 -20.57 -19.36
C GLN A 6 1.22 -19.04 -19.32
N PRO A 7 0.19 -18.30 -18.85
CA PRO A 7 0.33 -16.88 -18.58
C PRO A 7 1.43 -16.66 -17.52
N PRO A 8 2.27 -15.62 -17.63
CA PRO A 8 3.25 -15.33 -16.59
C PRO A 8 2.54 -15.11 -15.25
N LEU A 9 3.11 -15.63 -14.16
CA LEU A 9 2.69 -15.31 -12.79
C LEU A 9 2.87 -13.80 -12.60
N VAL A 10 1.77 -13.05 -12.62
CA VAL A 10 1.77 -11.62 -12.36
C VAL A 10 1.64 -11.44 -10.85
N ASP A 11 2.75 -11.10 -10.21
CA ASP A 11 2.74 -10.58 -8.85
C ASP A 11 2.15 -9.17 -8.88
N THR A 12 1.10 -8.97 -8.09
CA THR A 12 0.30 -7.74 -8.00
C THR A 12 1.10 -6.60 -7.40
N THR A 13 1.78 -5.81 -8.23
CA THR A 13 2.54 -4.65 -7.77
C THR A 13 1.90 -3.32 -8.17
N ALA A 14 1.81 -2.46 -7.15
CA ALA A 14 1.60 -1.02 -7.16
C ALA A 14 0.28 -0.48 -7.75
N CYS A 15 -0.69 -0.27 -6.86
CA CYS A 15 -1.57 0.90 -6.97
C CYS A 15 -1.31 1.78 -5.74
N LEU A 16 -0.34 2.70 -5.88
CA LEU A 16 -0.15 3.79 -4.94
C LEU A 16 -0.82 5.03 -5.52
N CYS A 17 -1.82 5.50 -4.82
CA CYS A 17 -2.41 6.80 -5.04
C CYS A 17 -2.07 7.58 -3.79
N ARG A 18 -0.92 8.27 -3.82
CA ARG A 18 -0.71 9.38 -2.91
C ARG A 18 -1.65 10.46 -3.42
N VAL A 19 -2.74 10.69 -2.70
CA VAL A 19 -3.70 11.74 -3.05
C VAL A 19 -2.96 13.07 -2.93
N ASP A 20 -2.66 13.68 -4.08
CA ASP A 20 -2.24 15.07 -4.15
C ASP A 20 -3.33 15.94 -3.50
N ALA A 21 -2.89 16.89 -2.69
CA ALA A 21 -3.76 17.80 -1.97
C ALA A 21 -4.49 18.73 -2.95
N GLY A 22 -5.64 18.29 -3.44
CA GLY A 22 -6.50 19.05 -4.34
C GLY A 22 -7.95 18.59 -4.21
N LEU A 23 -8.60 18.95 -3.10
CA LEU A 23 -10.01 18.65 -2.87
C LEU A 23 -10.88 19.41 -3.89
N LYS A 24 -11.36 18.73 -4.93
CA LYS A 24 -12.59 19.10 -5.64
C LYS A 24 -13.64 18.05 -5.33
N THR A 25 -14.56 18.40 -4.44
CA THR A 25 -15.74 17.60 -4.10
C THR A 25 -16.66 17.54 -5.31
N VAL A 26 -16.97 16.34 -5.81
CA VAL A 26 -18.08 16.13 -6.74
C VAL A 26 -19.35 15.75 -5.97
N ALA A 27 -20.40 16.49 -6.31
CA ALA A 27 -21.83 16.43 -5.99
C ALA A 27 -22.35 15.44 -4.94
N GLY A 28 -22.93 15.97 -3.86
CA GLY A 28 -23.90 15.27 -3.01
C GLY A 28 -23.73 15.42 -1.50
N ALA A 29 -22.55 15.82 -1.02
CA ALA A 29 -22.31 15.98 0.42
C ALA A 29 -22.67 17.41 0.87
N LYS A 30 -23.83 17.58 1.51
CA LYS A 30 -24.11 18.76 2.33
C LYS A 30 -22.99 18.91 3.37
N ARG A 31 -22.33 20.07 3.36
CA ARG A 31 -21.32 20.47 4.36
C ARG A 31 -21.85 20.26 5.77
N TYR A 32 -21.08 19.53 6.58
CA TYR A 32 -20.84 19.92 7.96
C TYR A 32 -19.44 19.47 8.35
N VAL A 33 -18.54 20.44 8.51
CA VAL A 33 -17.27 20.27 9.22
C VAL A 33 -17.52 20.82 10.62
N PRO A 34 -17.78 19.98 11.64
CA PRO A 34 -17.62 20.45 12.99
C PRO A 34 -16.11 20.58 13.25
N GLY A 35 -15.67 21.82 13.44
CA GLY A 35 -14.38 22.08 14.06
C GLY A 35 -14.26 21.23 15.33
N SER A 36 -13.08 20.67 15.55
CA SER A 36 -12.73 19.92 16.74
C SER A 36 -12.77 20.85 17.96
N LYS A 37 -13.97 21.07 18.51
CA LYS A 37 -14.11 21.43 19.92
C LYS A 37 -13.51 20.29 20.72
N LEU A 38 -12.70 20.63 21.72
CA LEU A 38 -12.19 19.73 22.76
C LEU A 38 -13.28 18.71 23.14
N CYS A 39 -13.07 17.44 22.80
CA CYS A 39 -13.95 16.37 23.27
C CYS A 39 -13.68 16.15 24.75
N LEU A 40 -14.37 16.90 25.61
CA LEU A 40 -14.75 16.40 26.93
C LEU A 40 -15.68 15.21 26.68
N GLN A 41 -15.33 14.06 27.23
CA GLN A 41 -16.12 12.84 27.15
C GLN A 41 -17.49 13.08 27.81
N PRO A 42 -18.64 12.94 27.11
CA PRO A 42 -19.91 12.92 27.80
C PRO A 42 -20.09 11.55 28.47
N ASP A 43 -20.48 11.54 29.74
CA ASP A 43 -20.81 10.32 30.46
C ASP A 43 -22.08 9.69 29.86
N ILE A 44 -21.93 8.52 29.26
CA ILE A 44 -23.04 7.72 28.72
C ILE A 44 -23.57 6.85 29.87
N LYS A 45 -24.82 7.07 30.30
CA LYS A 45 -25.54 6.17 31.22
C LYS A 45 -25.91 4.87 30.47
N PRO A 46 -25.54 3.67 30.97
CA PRO A 46 -25.70 2.44 30.20
C PRO A 46 -27.02 1.67 30.43
N SER A 47 -28.08 2.24 31.03
CA SER A 47 -29.34 1.48 31.25
C SER A 47 -30.57 2.36 31.58
N ILE A 48 -31.76 1.91 31.16
CA ILE A 48 -33.08 2.51 31.41
C ILE A 48 -33.78 1.86 32.64
N HIS A 49 -33.13 0.92 33.35
CA HIS A 49 -33.72 0.33 34.57
C HIS A 49 -33.17 0.94 35.87
N PRO A 50 -34.03 1.22 36.88
CA PRO A 50 -33.63 1.86 38.11
C PRO A 50 -32.82 0.88 38.96
N THR A 51 -31.51 1.09 39.02
CA THR A 51 -30.62 0.33 39.90
C THR A 51 -30.36 1.14 41.17
N ARG A 52 -30.63 0.46 42.29
CA ARG A 52 -30.52 0.90 43.69
C ARG A 52 -29.27 1.76 43.95
N SER A 53 -29.48 2.91 44.59
CA SER A 53 -28.46 3.92 44.90
C SER A 53 -27.31 3.33 45.74
N LYS A 54 -26.15 3.12 45.10
CA LYS A 54 -24.88 2.98 45.82
C LYS A 54 -24.42 4.37 46.28
N PRO A 55 -23.78 4.48 47.46
CA PRO A 55 -23.38 5.77 48.01
C PRO A 55 -22.45 6.48 47.03
N ALA A 56 -22.61 7.79 46.92
CA ALA A 56 -21.81 8.65 46.05
C ALA A 56 -20.33 8.37 46.30
N HIS A 57 -19.68 7.69 45.35
CA HIS A 57 -18.24 7.63 45.33
C HIS A 57 -17.76 9.06 45.11
N GLY A 58 -17.28 9.66 46.20
CA GLY A 58 -16.75 11.01 46.22
C GLY A 58 -15.80 11.26 45.06
N ASN A 59 -15.79 12.51 44.61
CA ASN A 59 -14.84 13.14 43.69
C ASN A 59 -13.51 12.36 43.59
N ARG A 60 -13.47 11.34 42.72
CA ARG A 60 -12.21 10.81 42.23
C ARG A 60 -11.75 11.83 41.22
N SER A 61 -11.13 12.91 41.71
CA SER A 61 -10.01 13.51 41.00
C SER A 61 -9.14 12.33 40.56
N ARG A 62 -9.21 11.99 39.27
CA ARG A 62 -8.42 10.93 38.69
C ARG A 62 -7.00 11.49 38.74
N ASN A 63 -6.28 11.23 39.83
CA ASN A 63 -4.82 11.37 39.93
C ASN A 63 -4.22 10.37 38.93
N GLN A 64 -4.35 10.66 37.63
CA GLN A 64 -3.54 10.00 36.62
C GLN A 64 -2.12 10.50 36.83
N SER A 65 -1.19 9.56 36.99
CA SER A 65 0.23 9.92 37.00
C SER A 65 0.58 10.63 35.68
N PRO A 66 1.39 11.70 35.73
CA PRO A 66 1.79 12.44 34.53
C PRO A 66 2.51 11.52 33.55
N LEU A 67 2.43 11.83 32.25
CA LEU A 67 3.11 11.05 31.20
C LEU A 67 4.63 11.04 31.42
N LEU A 68 5.19 12.20 31.79
CA LEU A 68 6.56 12.39 32.19
C LEU A 68 6.55 13.11 33.56
N PRO A 69 7.15 12.53 34.62
CA PRO A 69 7.24 13.20 35.90
C PRO A 69 7.86 14.60 35.77
N GLY A 70 7.25 15.60 36.40
CA GLY A 70 7.70 16.99 36.33
C GLY A 70 7.22 17.80 35.10
N LEU A 71 6.47 17.18 34.17
CA LEU A 71 5.89 17.87 33.01
C LEU A 71 4.37 17.74 32.96
N PRO A 72 3.65 18.82 32.61
CA PRO A 72 2.30 18.75 32.07
C PRO A 72 2.20 17.80 30.87
N ASP A 73 1.05 17.14 30.69
CA ASP A 73 0.90 16.10 29.67
C ASP A 73 1.02 16.60 28.23
N ASP A 74 0.63 17.84 27.96
CA ASP A 74 0.77 18.49 26.66
C ASP A 74 2.25 18.69 26.28
N LEU A 75 3.08 19.16 27.21
CA LEU A 75 4.53 19.24 27.02
C LEU A 75 5.15 17.85 26.89
N ALA A 76 4.71 16.89 27.70
CA ALA A 76 5.19 15.52 27.59
C ALA A 76 4.85 14.90 26.22
N ILE A 77 3.64 15.13 25.70
CA ILE A 77 3.25 14.73 24.35
C ILE A 77 4.13 15.43 23.32
N ALA A 78 4.38 16.73 23.46
CA ALA A 78 5.27 17.47 22.56
C ALA A 78 6.69 16.88 22.51
N CYS A 79 7.24 16.40 23.63
CA CYS A 79 8.50 15.66 23.64
C CYS A 79 8.36 14.31 22.91
N LEU A 80 7.35 13.51 23.27
CA LEU A 80 7.19 12.15 22.74
C LEU A 80 6.92 12.12 21.23
N ILE A 81 6.17 13.07 20.68
CA ILE A 81 5.89 13.12 19.23
C ILE A 81 7.14 13.38 18.39
N ARG A 82 8.22 13.91 18.97
CA ARG A 82 9.50 14.14 18.25
C ARG A 82 10.39 12.92 18.21
N VAL A 83 10.10 11.89 19.01
CA VAL A 83 10.90 10.66 19.01
C VAL A 83 10.71 9.92 17.68
N PRO A 84 11.79 9.50 16.99
CA PRO A 84 11.69 8.81 15.71
C PRO A 84 10.89 7.50 15.78
N ARG A 85 10.20 7.14 14.69
CA ARG A 85 9.32 5.97 14.61
C ARG A 85 10.02 4.66 14.95
N VAL A 86 11.31 4.56 14.62
CA VAL A 86 12.17 3.40 14.93
C VAL A 86 12.17 3.05 16.44
N GLU A 87 12.01 4.07 17.31
CA GLU A 87 12.04 3.95 18.76
C GLU A 87 10.65 3.72 19.39
N HIS A 88 9.56 3.91 18.62
CA HIS A 88 8.20 3.84 19.16
C HIS A 88 7.88 2.48 19.79
N ARG A 89 8.49 1.39 19.30
CA ARG A 89 8.33 0.06 19.90
C ARG A 89 8.87 0.03 21.33
N LYS A 90 10.02 0.68 21.60
CA LYS A 90 10.61 0.77 22.94
C LYS A 90 9.77 1.68 23.83
N LEU A 91 9.31 2.83 23.31
CA LEU A 91 8.44 3.75 24.06
C LEU A 91 7.14 3.09 24.54
N ARG A 92 6.52 2.21 23.73
CA ARG A 92 5.30 1.49 24.13
C ARG A 92 5.50 0.54 25.31
N LEU A 93 6.74 0.15 25.62
CA LEU A 93 7.06 -0.74 26.74
C LEU A 93 7.21 0.00 28.08
N VAL A 94 7.36 1.33 28.07
CA VAL A 94 7.59 2.13 29.28
C VAL A 94 6.41 2.03 30.25
N CYS A 95 5.19 2.30 29.79
CA CYS A 95 3.99 2.13 30.60
C CYS A 95 2.71 2.00 29.75
N LYS A 96 1.61 1.56 30.38
CA LYS A 96 0.29 1.43 29.72
C LYS A 96 -0.24 2.76 29.16
N ARG A 97 0.16 3.91 29.72
CA ARG A 97 -0.29 5.24 29.27
C ARG A 97 0.42 5.64 27.96
N TRP A 98 1.74 5.43 27.89
CA TRP A 98 2.51 5.62 26.66
C TRP A 98 2.05 4.67 25.57
N CYS A 99 1.87 3.39 25.88
CA CYS A 99 1.35 2.40 24.93
C CYS A 99 0.02 2.86 24.30
N ARG A 100 -0.92 3.36 25.11
CA ARG A 100 -2.21 3.90 24.64
C ARG A 100 -2.05 5.17 23.82
N LEU A 101 -1.20 6.10 24.25
CA LEU A 101 -0.90 7.34 23.52
C LEU A 101 -0.34 7.05 22.12
N LEU A 102 0.76 6.29 22.03
CA LEU A 102 1.43 5.96 20.77
C LEU A 102 0.58 5.08 19.84
N SER A 103 -0.35 4.29 20.39
CA SER A 103 -1.26 3.48 19.58
C SER A 103 -2.47 4.28 19.04
N GLY A 104 -2.73 5.45 19.63
CA GLY A 104 -3.90 6.26 19.38
C GLY A 104 -3.83 7.07 18.08
N ASN A 105 -5.00 7.37 17.51
CA ASN A 105 -5.11 8.23 16.33
C ASN A 105 -4.60 9.65 16.59
N PHE A 106 -4.77 10.16 17.82
CA PHE A 106 -4.35 11.50 18.20
C PHE A 106 -2.85 11.73 18.00
N PHE A 107 -2.01 10.81 18.50
CA PHE A 107 -0.55 10.92 18.40
C PHE A 107 -0.08 10.95 16.93
N TYR A 108 -0.62 10.04 16.11
CA TYR A 108 -0.35 10.01 14.67
C TYR A 108 -0.84 11.29 13.97
N SER A 109 -2.07 11.72 14.25
CA SER A 109 -2.66 12.90 13.60
C SER A 109 -1.86 14.16 13.93
N LEU A 110 -1.35 14.28 15.16
CA LEU A 110 -0.51 15.38 15.60
C LEU A 110 0.86 15.37 14.90
N ARG A 111 1.49 14.19 14.79
CA ARG A 111 2.73 14.05 14.00
C ARG A 111 2.52 14.43 12.54
N LYS A 112 1.39 14.01 11.96
CA LYS A 112 1.03 14.32 10.57
C LYS A 112 0.81 15.82 10.36
N SER A 113 0.04 16.47 11.25
CA SER A 113 -0.22 17.91 11.14
C SER A 113 1.02 18.78 11.30
N LEU A 114 2.03 18.30 12.03
CA LEU A 114 3.31 18.97 12.22
C LEU A 114 4.36 18.60 11.15
N GLY A 115 4.02 17.77 10.17
CA GLY A 115 4.95 17.36 9.11
C GLY A 115 6.08 16.42 9.57
N ILE A 116 5.96 15.80 10.73
CA ILE A 116 6.98 14.90 11.32
C ILE A 116 6.58 13.41 11.24
N ALA A 117 5.45 13.08 10.61
CA ALA A 117 5.04 11.70 10.40
C ALA A 117 5.93 11.04 9.33
N GLU A 118 6.54 9.91 9.68
CA GLU A 118 7.60 9.28 8.90
C GLU A 118 6.99 8.25 7.93
N GLU A 119 7.42 8.31 6.68
CA GLU A 119 7.02 7.36 5.63
C GLU A 119 8.06 6.23 5.53
N TRP A 120 7.61 5.00 5.73
CA TRP A 120 8.44 3.80 5.61
C TRP A 120 7.95 2.92 4.46
N ILE A 121 8.84 2.17 3.83
CA ILE A 121 8.48 1.26 2.73
C ILE A 121 8.21 -0.13 3.30
N TYR A 122 7.05 -0.70 2.99
CA TYR A 122 6.67 -2.05 3.37
C TYR A 122 6.77 -2.97 2.16
N VAL A 123 7.54 -4.05 2.28
CA VAL A 123 7.75 -5.03 1.22
C VAL A 123 7.25 -6.39 1.66
N ILE A 124 6.36 -6.97 0.87
CA ILE A 124 5.87 -8.34 0.99
C ILE A 124 6.60 -9.20 -0.03
N LYS A 125 7.21 -10.28 0.44
CA LYS A 125 8.07 -11.16 -0.34
C LYS A 125 7.58 -12.60 -0.25
N ARG A 126 7.64 -13.30 -1.37
CA ARG A 126 7.51 -14.76 -1.41
C ARG A 126 8.89 -15.37 -1.18
N ASP A 127 9.02 -16.15 -0.12
CA ASP A 127 10.23 -16.92 0.18
C ASP A 127 10.36 -18.16 -0.71
N ARG A 128 11.54 -18.79 -0.65
CA ARG A 128 11.84 -19.99 -1.46
C ARG A 128 10.94 -21.18 -1.12
N ASP A 129 10.41 -21.21 0.09
CA ASP A 129 9.46 -22.21 0.59
C ASP A 129 8.00 -21.88 0.22
N GLY A 130 7.77 -20.80 -0.54
CA GLY A 130 6.44 -20.38 -0.95
C GLY A 130 5.66 -19.61 0.13
N LYS A 131 6.26 -19.34 1.29
CA LYS A 131 5.62 -18.53 2.34
C LYS A 131 5.85 -17.06 2.12
N ILE A 132 4.99 -16.25 2.74
CA ILE A 132 5.14 -14.80 2.76
C ILE A 132 5.96 -14.37 3.98
N SER A 133 7.04 -13.64 3.72
CA SER A 133 7.70 -12.77 4.69
C SER A 133 7.53 -11.32 4.27
N TRP A 134 7.65 -10.41 5.23
CA TRP A 134 7.47 -8.99 4.95
C TRP A 134 8.21 -8.13 5.95
N HIS A 135 8.67 -6.98 5.46
CA HIS A 135 9.63 -6.13 6.16
C HIS A 135 9.27 -4.67 5.91
N ALA A 136 9.58 -3.82 6.89
CA ALA A 136 9.54 -2.38 6.72
C ALA A 136 10.96 -1.84 6.56
N PHE A 137 11.16 -0.89 5.66
CA PHE A 137 12.40 -0.15 5.50
C PHE A 137 12.21 1.27 5.98
N ASP A 138 13.06 1.66 6.92
CA ASP A 138 13.18 3.02 7.40
C ASP A 138 14.15 3.80 6.51
N PRO A 139 13.70 4.78 5.72
CA PRO A 139 14.57 5.51 4.81
C PRO A 139 15.49 6.52 5.51
N ILE A 140 15.19 6.93 6.75
CA ILE A 140 16.01 7.88 7.51
C ILE A 140 17.23 7.15 8.07
N TYR A 141 17.01 6.00 8.71
CA TYR A 141 18.08 5.20 9.30
C TYR A 141 18.67 4.17 8.34
N GLN A 142 18.04 3.97 7.18
CA GLN A 142 18.39 2.95 6.19
C GLN A 142 18.42 1.53 6.79
N LEU A 143 17.40 1.21 7.58
CA LEU A 143 17.29 -0.05 8.30
C LEU A 143 16.07 -0.85 7.90
N TRP A 144 16.27 -2.14 7.62
CA TRP A 144 15.20 -3.10 7.48
C TRP A 144 14.74 -3.61 8.85
N GLN A 145 13.43 -3.60 9.07
CA GLN A 145 12.77 -4.13 10.26
C GLN A 145 11.87 -5.31 9.89
N PRO A 146 12.03 -6.46 10.56
CA PRO A 146 11.09 -7.57 10.42
C PRO A 146 9.74 -7.21 11.07
N LEU A 147 8.67 -7.65 10.42
CA LEU A 147 7.30 -7.42 10.88
C LEU A 147 6.66 -8.71 11.42
N PRO A 148 5.62 -8.61 12.26
CA PRO A 148 4.90 -9.79 12.77
C PRO A 148 4.39 -10.64 11.60
N PRO A 149 4.42 -11.98 11.68
CA PRO A 149 4.03 -12.84 10.55
C PRO A 149 2.62 -12.50 10.05
N VAL A 150 2.42 -12.64 8.74
CA VAL A 150 1.07 -12.54 8.16
C VAL A 150 0.19 -13.66 8.74
N PRO A 151 -1.11 -13.42 8.97
CA PRO A 151 -2.04 -14.47 9.38
C PRO A 151 -2.01 -15.68 8.42
N LYS A 152 -2.25 -16.87 8.97
CA LYS A 152 -2.09 -18.15 8.25
C LYS A 152 -2.89 -18.23 6.96
N GLU A 153 -4.08 -17.62 6.91
CA GLU A 153 -4.89 -17.55 5.69
C GLU A 153 -4.20 -16.85 4.50
N TYR A 154 -3.23 -15.97 4.77
CA TYR A 154 -2.45 -15.28 3.73
C TYR A 154 -1.04 -15.81 3.57
N SER A 155 -0.52 -16.65 4.47
CA SER A 155 0.88 -17.07 4.44
C SER A 155 1.28 -17.77 3.13
N GLU A 156 0.35 -18.48 2.51
CA GLU A 156 0.57 -19.20 1.25
C GLU A 156 -0.39 -18.73 0.13
N ALA A 157 -1.34 -17.85 0.42
CA ALA A 157 -2.34 -17.40 -0.55
C ALA A 157 -1.71 -16.70 -1.76
N ILE A 158 -2.30 -16.86 -2.94
CA ILE A 158 -1.88 -16.20 -4.18
C ILE A 158 -2.95 -15.23 -4.70
N GLY A 159 -2.53 -14.23 -5.47
CA GLY A 159 -3.46 -13.30 -6.14
C GLY A 159 -4.36 -12.51 -5.19
N PHE A 160 -3.91 -12.25 -3.95
CA PHE A 160 -4.59 -11.34 -3.04
C PHE A 160 -4.26 -9.88 -3.39
N GLY A 161 -5.18 -8.97 -3.10
CA GLY A 161 -4.96 -7.53 -3.21
C GLY A 161 -4.24 -7.00 -1.98
N CYS A 162 -3.47 -5.94 -2.17
CA CYS A 162 -2.81 -5.19 -1.11
C CYS A 162 -2.91 -3.68 -1.38
N ALA A 163 -3.26 -2.91 -0.34
CA ALA A 163 -3.45 -1.46 -0.45
C ALA A 163 -3.31 -0.76 0.91
N VAL A 164 -2.99 0.54 0.89
CA VAL A 164 -2.90 1.36 2.11
C VAL A 164 -4.07 2.33 2.20
N LEU A 165 -4.78 2.28 3.32
CA LEU A 165 -5.81 3.26 3.69
C LEU A 165 -5.35 4.11 4.88
N SER A 166 -5.83 5.35 4.94
CA SER A 166 -5.54 6.31 6.01
C SER A 166 -4.04 6.56 6.25
N GLY A 167 -3.18 6.22 5.27
CA GLY A 167 -1.72 6.34 5.34
C GLY A 167 -0.99 5.28 6.19
N CYS A 168 -1.67 4.68 7.16
CA CYS A 168 -1.02 3.83 8.18
C CYS A 168 -1.58 2.41 8.30
N HIS A 169 -2.57 2.04 7.49
CA HIS A 169 -3.20 0.72 7.51
C HIS A 169 -2.96 0.00 6.18
N LEU A 170 -2.19 -1.10 6.19
CA LEU A 170 -1.99 -1.97 5.03
C LEU A 170 -3.03 -3.08 5.05
N TYR A 171 -3.87 -3.15 4.04
CA TYR A 171 -4.92 -4.15 3.88
C TYR A 171 -4.42 -5.30 3.01
N LEU A 172 -4.75 -6.53 3.40
CA LEU A 172 -4.70 -7.71 2.54
C LEU A 172 -6.11 -8.24 2.35
N PHE A 173 -6.50 -8.50 1.12
CA PHE A 173 -7.88 -8.84 0.78
C PHE A 173 -7.98 -9.81 -0.39
N GLY A 174 -9.01 -10.64 -0.38
CA GLY A 174 -9.23 -11.66 -1.39
C GLY A 174 -8.07 -12.66 -1.46
N GLY A 175 -7.79 -13.14 -2.66
CA GLY A 175 -6.76 -14.13 -2.94
C GLY A 175 -7.31 -15.55 -2.95
N LYS A 176 -6.44 -16.51 -3.24
CA LYS A 176 -6.76 -17.93 -3.28
C LYS A 176 -5.91 -18.67 -2.26
N ASP A 177 -6.58 -19.19 -1.25
CA ASP A 177 -5.99 -20.14 -0.31
C ASP A 177 -5.78 -21.47 -1.05
N PRO A 178 -4.60 -22.12 -0.93
CA PRO A 178 -4.31 -23.37 -1.63
C PRO A 178 -5.30 -24.51 -1.31
N LEU A 179 -5.89 -24.52 -0.12
CA LEU A 179 -6.80 -25.55 0.37
C LEU A 179 -8.27 -25.13 0.23
N LYS A 180 -8.59 -23.87 0.50
CA LYS A 180 -9.98 -23.36 0.57
C LYS A 180 -10.45 -22.65 -0.70
N GLY A 181 -9.55 -22.40 -1.65
CA GLY A 181 -9.87 -21.69 -2.89
C GLY A 181 -10.00 -20.17 -2.73
N SER A 182 -10.75 -19.53 -3.63
CA SER A 182 -10.91 -18.07 -3.66
C SER A 182 -11.54 -17.54 -2.36
N MET A 183 -11.04 -16.40 -1.88
CA MET A 183 -11.41 -15.81 -0.61
C MET A 183 -12.12 -14.47 -0.80
N ARG A 184 -12.97 -14.12 0.18
CA ARG A 184 -13.53 -12.77 0.37
C ARG A 184 -12.91 -12.03 1.56
N ARG A 185 -11.95 -12.69 2.22
CA ARG A 185 -11.39 -12.26 3.50
C ARG A 185 -10.74 -10.89 3.33
N VAL A 186 -10.85 -10.06 4.36
CA VAL A 186 -10.09 -8.82 4.50
C VAL A 186 -9.47 -8.74 5.89
N ILE A 187 -8.17 -8.46 5.93
CA ILE A 187 -7.42 -8.13 7.14
C ILE A 187 -6.64 -6.85 6.90
N PHE A 188 -6.27 -6.15 7.97
CA PHE A 188 -5.35 -5.03 7.85
C PHE A 188 -4.32 -5.03 8.97
N TYR A 189 -3.12 -4.60 8.63
CA TYR A 189 -2.07 -4.31 9.58
C TYR A 189 -2.08 -2.82 9.91
N SER A 190 -2.04 -2.50 11.21
CA SER A 190 -1.87 -1.13 11.68
C SER A 190 -0.41 -0.88 12.07
N ALA A 191 0.25 0.02 11.32
CA ALA A 191 1.61 0.47 11.62
C ALA A 191 1.72 1.12 13.01
N ARG A 192 0.64 1.77 13.46
CA ARG A 192 0.56 2.37 14.81
C ARG A 192 0.52 1.37 15.93
N THR A 193 -0.06 0.18 15.73
CA THR A 193 -0.14 -0.84 16.79
C THR A 193 0.86 -1.98 16.59
N ASN A 194 1.47 -2.07 15.41
CA ASN A 194 2.25 -3.22 14.96
C ASN A 194 1.47 -4.55 15.08
N LYS A 195 0.21 -4.55 14.63
CA LYS A 195 -0.72 -5.69 14.78
C LYS A 195 -1.64 -5.82 13.58
N TRP A 196 -2.02 -7.06 13.28
CA TRP A 196 -3.07 -7.42 12.34
C TRP A 196 -4.45 -7.38 12.99
N HIS A 197 -5.44 -6.98 12.21
CA HIS A 197 -6.85 -6.82 12.60
C HIS A 197 -7.74 -7.36 11.48
N ARG A 198 -8.98 -7.73 11.82
CA ARG A 198 -10.02 -8.08 10.83
C ARG A 198 -10.71 -6.83 10.33
N ALA A 199 -11.07 -6.85 9.05
CA ALA A 199 -12.00 -5.89 8.45
C ALA A 199 -13.23 -6.63 7.91
N PRO A 200 -14.31 -5.91 7.53
CA PRO A 200 -15.43 -6.48 6.81
C PRO A 200 -14.99 -7.20 5.54
N ASP A 201 -15.58 -8.36 5.29
CA ASP A 201 -15.30 -9.14 4.08
C ASP A 201 -15.85 -8.45 2.83
N MET A 202 -15.15 -8.66 1.71
CA MET A 202 -15.71 -8.35 0.39
C MET A 202 -17.02 -9.11 0.17
N LEU A 203 -17.86 -8.59 -0.72
CA LEU A 203 -19.14 -9.22 -1.08
C LEU A 203 -18.91 -10.47 -1.91
N ARG A 204 -17.96 -10.43 -2.87
CA ARG A 204 -17.58 -11.60 -3.68
C ARG A 204 -16.19 -12.11 -3.35
N ARG A 205 -16.03 -13.44 -3.45
CA ARG A 205 -14.72 -14.09 -3.45
C ARG A 205 -14.01 -13.76 -4.75
N ARG A 206 -12.72 -13.43 -4.68
CA ARG A 206 -11.91 -13.13 -5.87
C ARG A 206 -10.42 -13.34 -5.62
N HIS A 207 -9.69 -13.70 -6.67
CA HIS A 207 -8.22 -13.70 -6.73
C HIS A 207 -7.75 -13.19 -8.09
N PHE A 208 -6.51 -12.70 -8.21
CA PHE A 208 -5.97 -12.09 -9.43
C PHE A 208 -6.84 -10.94 -9.99
N PHE A 209 -7.25 -10.03 -9.10
CA PHE A 209 -8.11 -8.91 -9.43
C PHE A 209 -7.34 -7.58 -9.37
N GLY A 210 -7.87 -6.55 -10.02
CA GLY A 210 -7.35 -5.20 -9.90
C GLY A 210 -7.80 -4.58 -8.58
N SER A 211 -6.93 -3.80 -7.93
CA SER A 211 -7.30 -3.01 -6.76
C SER A 211 -6.62 -1.65 -6.73
N CYS A 212 -7.31 -0.64 -6.21
CA CYS A 212 -6.75 0.70 -6.04
C CYS A 212 -7.36 1.44 -4.84
N VAL A 213 -6.80 2.61 -4.50
CA VAL A 213 -7.36 3.50 -3.48
C VAL A 213 -7.66 4.84 -4.12
N ILE A 214 -8.92 5.26 -4.08
CA ILE A 214 -9.34 6.58 -4.57
C ILE A 214 -10.13 7.24 -3.46
N ASN A 215 -9.79 8.49 -3.11
CA ASN A 215 -10.48 9.24 -2.06
C ASN A 215 -10.62 8.46 -0.73
N ASN A 216 -9.55 7.75 -0.32
CA ASN A 216 -9.49 6.91 0.88
C ASN A 216 -10.52 5.77 0.93
N CYS A 217 -11.05 5.35 -0.22
CA CYS A 217 -11.86 4.14 -0.38
C CYS A 217 -11.07 3.11 -1.16
N LEU A 218 -11.22 1.83 -0.80
CA LEU A 218 -10.53 0.72 -1.48
C LEU A 218 -11.46 0.12 -2.54
N TYR A 219 -11.01 0.08 -3.79
CA TYR A 219 -11.76 -0.47 -4.91
C TYR A 219 -11.15 -1.80 -5.35
N VAL A 220 -12.01 -2.73 -5.78
CA VAL A 220 -11.62 -4.01 -6.37
C VAL A 220 -12.46 -4.30 -7.61
N ALA A 221 -11.86 -4.84 -8.66
CA ALA A 221 -12.55 -5.12 -9.91
C ALA A 221 -11.94 -6.32 -10.63
N GLY A 222 -12.81 -7.09 -11.28
CA GLY A 222 -12.41 -8.27 -12.04
C GLY A 222 -11.80 -9.40 -11.21
N GLY A 223 -10.92 -10.14 -11.86
CA GLY A 223 -10.26 -11.33 -11.36
C GLY A 223 -11.11 -12.58 -11.46
N GLU A 224 -10.78 -13.59 -10.67
CA GLU A 224 -11.34 -14.91 -10.78
C GLU A 224 -12.03 -15.37 -9.49
N ASN A 225 -13.14 -16.08 -9.64
CA ASN A 225 -13.84 -16.77 -8.56
C ASN A 225 -14.00 -18.23 -8.98
N GLY A 226 -13.50 -19.19 -8.19
CA GLY A 226 -13.55 -20.61 -8.57
C GLY A 226 -14.97 -21.08 -8.95
N GLY A 227 -15.09 -21.97 -9.95
CA GLY A 227 -16.37 -22.49 -10.46
C GLY A 227 -16.56 -22.32 -11.98
N VAL A 228 -17.81 -22.35 -12.44
CA VAL A 228 -18.20 -22.25 -13.88
C VAL A 228 -17.89 -20.85 -14.46
N HIS A 229 -17.98 -19.79 -13.65
CA HIS A 229 -17.61 -18.44 -14.04
C HIS A 229 -16.18 -18.10 -13.61
N ARG A 230 -15.20 -18.40 -14.49
CA ARG A 230 -13.79 -18.20 -14.16
C ARG A 230 -13.41 -16.75 -13.96
N SER A 231 -13.90 -15.83 -14.78
CA SER A 231 -13.56 -14.40 -14.72
C SER A 231 -14.76 -13.56 -14.29
N LEU A 232 -14.50 -12.50 -13.53
CA LEU A 232 -15.50 -11.59 -12.98
C LEU A 232 -15.55 -10.28 -13.77
N ARG A 233 -16.76 -9.72 -13.91
CA ARG A 233 -16.99 -8.31 -14.29
C ARG A 233 -17.31 -7.41 -13.10
N SER A 234 -17.68 -8.00 -11.96
CA SER A 234 -18.14 -7.29 -10.78
C SER A 234 -17.02 -6.46 -10.14
N ALA A 235 -17.34 -5.24 -9.75
CA ALA A 235 -16.48 -4.36 -8.99
C ALA A 235 -17.15 -3.94 -7.67
N GLU A 236 -16.34 -3.66 -6.66
CA GLU A 236 -16.80 -3.32 -5.31
C GLU A 236 -15.90 -2.25 -4.69
N VAL A 237 -16.48 -1.45 -3.80
CA VAL A 237 -15.77 -0.41 -3.03
C VAL A 237 -15.97 -0.63 -1.54
N TYR A 238 -14.89 -0.48 -0.77
CA TYR A 238 -14.90 -0.41 0.69
C TYR A 238 -14.75 1.03 1.14
N ASP A 239 -15.76 1.52 1.84
CA ASP A 239 -15.73 2.83 2.51
C ASP A 239 -15.39 2.62 3.99
N PRO A 240 -14.18 3.00 4.45
CA PRO A 240 -13.78 2.84 5.84
C PRO A 240 -14.61 3.70 6.81
N ASN A 241 -15.28 4.77 6.36
CA ASN A 241 -16.15 5.59 7.20
C ASN A 241 -17.48 4.87 7.49
N LYS A 242 -17.99 4.12 6.51
CA LYS A 242 -19.20 3.28 6.66
C LYS A 242 -18.88 1.86 7.13
N ASN A 243 -17.60 1.50 7.15
CA ASN A 243 -17.08 0.19 7.49
C ASN A 243 -17.84 -0.93 6.76
N ARG A 244 -18.04 -0.78 5.44
CA ARG A 244 -18.76 -1.76 4.61
C ARG A 244 -18.30 -1.74 3.16
N TRP A 245 -18.47 -2.88 2.51
CA TRP A 245 -18.36 -3.02 1.06
C TRP A 245 -19.70 -2.77 0.38
N THR A 246 -19.68 -2.16 -0.79
CA THR A 246 -20.83 -2.01 -1.69
C THR A 246 -20.42 -2.36 -3.12
N PHE A 247 -21.34 -2.94 -3.89
CA PHE A 247 -21.13 -3.05 -5.34
C PHE A 247 -21.13 -1.65 -5.96
N ILE A 248 -20.32 -1.50 -7.00
CA ILE A 248 -20.30 -0.37 -7.93
C ILE A 248 -20.64 -0.90 -9.33
N ALA A 249 -20.67 -0.05 -10.34
CA ALA A 249 -20.91 -0.47 -11.71
C ALA A 249 -19.99 -1.62 -12.12
N GLU A 250 -20.56 -2.58 -12.86
CA GLU A 250 -19.82 -3.71 -13.40
C GLU A 250 -19.01 -3.27 -14.62
N MET A 251 -17.83 -3.86 -14.81
CA MET A 251 -17.04 -3.70 -16.03
C MET A 251 -17.82 -4.22 -17.24
N SER A 252 -17.51 -3.69 -18.42
CA SER A 252 -18.18 -4.11 -19.66
C SER A 252 -17.91 -5.59 -19.99
N THR A 253 -16.67 -6.02 -19.73
CA THR A 253 -16.22 -7.38 -19.99
C THR A 253 -15.56 -8.00 -18.76
N ALA A 254 -15.79 -9.30 -18.54
CA ALA A 254 -15.07 -10.01 -17.49
C ALA A 254 -13.58 -10.11 -17.85
N MET A 255 -12.71 -9.65 -16.95
CA MET A 255 -11.26 -9.71 -17.15
C MET A 255 -10.51 -10.06 -15.86
N VAL A 256 -9.32 -10.63 -16.03
CA VAL A 256 -8.30 -10.81 -15.01
C VAL A 256 -7.24 -9.72 -15.19
N PRO A 257 -7.28 -8.63 -14.39
CA PRO A 257 -6.33 -7.53 -14.52
C PRO A 257 -4.92 -7.98 -14.16
N PHE A 258 -3.93 -7.54 -14.95
CA PHE A 258 -2.51 -7.74 -14.65
C PHE A 258 -1.78 -6.42 -14.41
N ILE A 259 -2.42 -5.29 -14.71
CA ILE A 259 -1.88 -3.96 -14.46
C ILE A 259 -3.02 -2.97 -14.19
N GLY A 260 -2.78 -2.04 -13.25
CA GLY A 260 -3.77 -1.08 -12.75
C GLY A 260 -3.10 0.20 -12.24
N VAL A 261 -3.60 1.37 -12.60
CA VAL A 261 -3.09 2.66 -12.09
C VAL A 261 -4.22 3.66 -11.91
N VAL A 262 -4.09 4.51 -10.89
CA VAL A 262 -4.95 5.68 -10.75
C VAL A 262 -4.20 6.89 -11.26
N TYR A 263 -4.83 7.58 -12.19
CA TYR A 263 -4.30 8.76 -12.85
C TYR A 263 -5.46 9.74 -13.06
N GLU A 264 -5.27 11.01 -12.68
CA GLU A 264 -6.31 12.05 -12.73
C GLU A 264 -7.65 11.63 -12.10
N GLY A 265 -7.58 10.95 -10.94
CA GLY A 265 -8.76 10.46 -10.20
C GLY A 265 -9.49 9.26 -10.83
N LYS A 266 -9.12 8.85 -12.05
CA LYS A 266 -9.68 7.72 -12.78
C LYS A 266 -8.85 6.46 -12.55
N TRP A 267 -9.50 5.31 -12.60
CA TRP A 267 -8.82 4.03 -12.40
C TRP A 267 -8.77 3.21 -13.68
N PHE A 268 -7.57 3.12 -14.25
CA PHE A 268 -7.30 2.36 -15.46
C PHE A 268 -6.89 0.93 -15.09
N LEU A 269 -7.45 -0.03 -15.80
CA LEU A 269 -7.15 -1.44 -15.70
C LEU A 269 -6.84 -2.01 -17.08
N LYS A 270 -5.84 -2.89 -17.14
CA LYS A 270 -5.55 -3.70 -18.31
C LYS A 270 -5.36 -5.15 -17.90
N GLY A 271 -5.99 -6.03 -18.65
CA GLY A 271 -6.21 -7.41 -18.23
C GLY A 271 -6.45 -8.35 -19.40
N LEU A 272 -6.65 -9.63 -19.07
CA LEU A 272 -7.03 -10.66 -20.03
C LEU A 272 -8.51 -10.97 -19.92
N GLY A 273 -9.22 -10.91 -21.03
CA GLY A 273 -10.59 -11.39 -21.14
C GLY A 273 -10.67 -12.92 -21.24
N SER A 274 -11.90 -13.45 -21.32
CA SER A 274 -12.16 -14.89 -21.36
C SER A 274 -11.57 -15.62 -22.59
N HIS A 275 -11.38 -14.91 -23.71
CA HIS A 275 -10.74 -15.45 -24.92
C HIS A 275 -9.25 -15.09 -25.01
N ARG A 276 -8.62 -14.72 -23.87
CA ARG A 276 -7.21 -14.31 -23.77
C ARG A 276 -6.85 -13.06 -24.58
N GLN A 277 -7.85 -12.28 -25.01
CA GLN A 277 -7.64 -10.96 -25.59
C GLN A 277 -7.23 -9.96 -24.49
N VAL A 278 -6.34 -9.04 -24.83
CA VAL A 278 -5.97 -7.94 -23.94
C VAL A 278 -7.07 -6.89 -23.99
N LEU A 279 -7.63 -6.58 -22.83
CA LEU A 279 -8.68 -5.58 -22.65
C LEU A 279 -8.16 -4.46 -21.78
N SER A 280 -8.73 -3.27 -21.94
CA SER A 280 -8.45 -2.14 -21.07
C SER A 280 -9.73 -1.34 -20.83
N GLU A 281 -9.98 -1.03 -19.57
CA GLU A 281 -11.14 -0.26 -19.14
C GLU A 281 -10.70 0.79 -18.11
N VAL A 282 -11.41 1.92 -18.08
CA VAL A 282 -11.25 2.98 -17.09
C VAL A 282 -12.53 3.16 -16.29
N TYR A 283 -12.40 3.21 -14.96
CA TYR A 283 -13.48 3.55 -14.05
C TYR A 283 -13.43 5.04 -13.70
N GLN A 284 -14.58 5.68 -13.77
CA GLN A 284 -14.79 7.07 -13.36
C GLN A 284 -15.66 7.09 -12.08
N PRO A 285 -15.07 7.36 -10.90
CA PRO A 285 -15.81 7.37 -9.64
C PRO A 285 -16.95 8.38 -9.58
N GLU A 286 -16.87 9.47 -10.34
CA GLU A 286 -17.85 10.57 -10.35
C GLU A 286 -19.18 10.14 -10.97
N THR A 287 -19.14 9.25 -11.96
CA THR A 287 -20.31 8.76 -12.69
C THR A 287 -20.65 7.30 -12.39
N ASP A 288 -19.85 6.64 -11.54
CA ASP A 288 -19.93 5.20 -11.28
C ASP A 288 -20.06 4.41 -12.59
N SER A 289 -19.09 4.60 -13.48
CA SER A 289 -19.15 4.03 -14.84
C SER A 289 -17.79 3.54 -15.32
N TRP A 290 -17.81 2.47 -16.12
CA TRP A 290 -16.65 1.92 -16.81
C TRP A 290 -16.72 2.22 -18.31
N TYR A 291 -15.57 2.52 -18.90
CA TYR A 291 -15.44 2.74 -20.35
C TYR A 291 -14.27 1.93 -20.91
N PRO A 292 -14.40 1.31 -22.09
CA PRO A 292 -13.26 0.72 -22.78
C PRO A 292 -12.30 1.82 -23.22
N VAL A 293 -10.99 1.55 -23.15
CA VAL A 293 -9.93 2.50 -23.52
C VAL A 293 -8.93 1.84 -24.45
N TYR A 294 -8.59 2.54 -25.53
CA TYR A 294 -7.67 2.07 -26.58
C TYR A 294 -6.61 3.12 -26.96
N ASP A 295 -6.50 4.17 -26.15
CA ASP A 295 -5.65 5.33 -26.41
C ASP A 295 -4.14 5.04 -26.26
N GLY A 296 -3.35 6.06 -26.56
CA GLY A 296 -1.91 6.04 -26.47
C GLY A 296 -1.41 5.77 -25.06
N MET A 297 -2.11 6.23 -24.01
CA MET A 297 -1.84 5.87 -22.62
C MET A 297 -1.75 4.35 -22.46
N VAL A 298 -2.79 3.63 -22.86
CA VAL A 298 -2.88 2.17 -22.71
C VAL A 298 -1.91 1.42 -23.62
N SER A 299 -1.64 1.94 -24.82
CA SER A 299 -0.77 1.28 -25.82
C SER A 299 0.69 1.17 -25.33
N GLY A 300 1.22 2.21 -24.69
CA GLY A 300 2.60 2.28 -24.21
C GLY A 300 2.80 1.94 -22.73
N TRP A 301 1.72 1.71 -21.99
CA TRP A 301 1.73 1.46 -20.55
C TRP A 301 2.44 0.16 -20.17
N ARG A 302 3.38 0.27 -19.21
CA ARG A 302 4.20 -0.82 -18.71
C ARG A 302 4.23 -0.83 -17.18
N ASN A 303 4.48 -2.01 -16.62
CA ASN A 303 4.72 -2.19 -15.20
C ASN A 303 6.21 -2.29 -14.89
N PRO A 304 6.64 -1.92 -13.67
CA PRO A 304 5.90 -1.11 -12.68
C PRO A 304 5.62 0.33 -13.14
N SER A 305 4.49 0.90 -12.71
CA SER A 305 4.09 2.30 -12.96
C SER A 305 3.58 2.98 -11.69
N ALA A 306 3.69 4.31 -11.62
CA ALA A 306 3.21 5.11 -10.50
C ALA A 306 2.90 6.55 -10.94
N SER A 307 1.91 7.17 -10.29
CA SER A 307 1.67 8.60 -10.40
C SER A 307 2.38 9.38 -9.29
N LEU A 308 2.94 10.54 -9.64
CA LEU A 308 3.60 11.46 -8.73
C LEU A 308 3.44 12.89 -9.28
N ASN A 309 2.94 13.82 -8.46
CA ASN A 309 2.77 15.23 -8.80
C ASN A 309 1.96 15.44 -10.10
N GLY A 310 0.84 14.72 -10.28
CA GLY A 310 0.02 14.80 -11.49
C GLY A 310 0.63 14.17 -12.77
N HIS A 311 1.82 13.57 -12.70
CA HIS A 311 2.44 12.88 -13.83
C HIS A 311 2.42 11.37 -13.64
N LEU A 312 2.24 10.64 -14.75
CA LEU A 312 2.27 9.18 -14.77
C LEU A 312 3.62 8.68 -15.31
N TYR A 313 4.32 7.90 -14.49
CA TYR A 313 5.62 7.33 -14.81
C TYR A 313 5.57 5.81 -14.90
N ALA A 314 6.41 5.24 -15.78
CA ALA A 314 6.62 3.80 -15.86
C ALA A 314 8.09 3.47 -16.06
N LEU A 315 8.49 2.27 -15.64
CA LEU A 315 9.84 1.77 -15.90
C LEU A 315 9.98 1.32 -17.36
N ASP A 316 11.08 1.71 -17.99
CA ASP A 316 11.38 1.38 -19.39
C ASP A 316 12.36 0.20 -19.55
N CYS A 317 12.96 -0.24 -18.44
CA CYS A 317 13.85 -1.40 -18.43
C CYS A 317 13.66 -2.23 -17.16
N LYS A 318 14.02 -3.52 -17.27
CA LYS A 318 13.78 -4.51 -16.21
C LYS A 318 14.44 -4.18 -14.89
N ASP A 319 15.66 -3.62 -14.90
CA ASP A 319 16.40 -3.23 -13.70
C ASP A 319 15.95 -1.88 -13.10
N GLY A 320 15.01 -1.21 -13.76
CA GLY A 320 14.42 0.05 -13.33
C GLY A 320 15.35 1.27 -13.44
N CYS A 321 16.43 1.20 -14.22
CA CYS A 321 17.36 2.32 -14.42
C CYS A 321 16.92 3.33 -15.50
N LYS A 322 15.79 3.09 -16.17
CA LYS A 322 15.22 3.98 -17.19
C LYS A 322 13.75 4.22 -16.91
N LEU A 323 13.33 5.47 -17.01
CA LEU A 323 11.96 5.93 -16.77
C LEU A 323 11.40 6.58 -18.03
N ARG A 324 10.11 6.38 -18.22
CA ARG A 324 9.29 7.08 -19.20
C ARG A 324 8.13 7.78 -18.50
N VAL A 325 7.65 8.85 -19.12
CA VAL A 325 6.52 9.65 -18.65
C VAL A 325 5.45 9.68 -19.74
N TYR A 326 4.19 9.66 -19.31
CA TYR A 326 3.05 9.83 -20.19
C TYR A 326 2.76 11.34 -20.36
N ASP A 327 2.56 11.75 -21.61
CA ASP A 327 2.15 13.09 -22.00
C ASP A 327 0.71 13.03 -22.50
N GLU A 328 -0.20 13.68 -21.77
CA GLU A 328 -1.64 13.70 -22.07
C GLU A 328 -1.96 14.50 -23.34
N VAL A 329 -1.18 15.54 -23.66
CA VAL A 329 -1.43 16.42 -24.82
C VAL A 329 -1.15 15.68 -26.12
N THR A 330 -0.08 14.90 -26.14
CA THR A 330 0.33 14.09 -27.30
C THR A 330 -0.23 12.67 -27.29
N ASP A 331 -0.89 12.28 -26.19
CA ASP A 331 -1.33 10.92 -25.90
C ASP A 331 -0.21 9.90 -26.16
N SER A 332 0.98 10.15 -25.60
CA SER A 332 2.15 9.34 -25.92
C SER A 332 3.11 9.19 -24.74
N TRP A 333 3.91 8.12 -24.78
CA TRP A 333 4.95 7.87 -23.78
C TRP A 333 6.30 8.31 -24.32
N SER A 334 7.00 9.16 -23.57
CA SER A 334 8.34 9.63 -23.91
C SER A 334 9.37 9.17 -22.90
N LYS A 335 10.61 8.98 -23.35
CA LYS A 335 11.75 8.71 -22.47
C LYS A 335 11.98 9.95 -21.58
N HIS A 336 12.07 9.73 -20.27
CA HIS A 336 12.20 10.81 -19.30
C HIS A 336 13.58 10.83 -18.64
N ILE A 337 14.00 9.74 -18.00
CA ILE A 337 15.31 9.65 -17.31
C ILE A 337 16.03 8.35 -17.71
N ASP A 338 17.34 8.44 -17.90
CA ASP A 338 18.22 7.30 -18.14
C ASP A 338 19.41 7.35 -17.19
N GLY A 339 19.50 6.39 -16.28
CA GLY A 339 20.61 6.27 -15.35
C GLY A 339 21.94 5.92 -16.01
N LYS A 340 21.95 5.56 -17.31
CA LYS A 340 23.12 5.14 -18.13
C LYS A 340 23.91 3.94 -17.60
N THR A 341 23.60 3.47 -16.39
CA THR A 341 24.24 2.36 -15.69
C THR A 341 23.23 1.23 -15.53
N HIS A 342 23.37 0.21 -16.37
CA HIS A 342 22.61 -1.02 -16.22
C HIS A 342 23.15 -1.82 -15.05
N LEU A 343 22.26 -2.29 -14.17
CA LEU A 343 22.65 -3.10 -13.02
C LEU A 343 22.83 -4.58 -13.41
N GLY A 344 22.28 -4.97 -14.57
CA GLY A 344 22.42 -6.30 -15.17
C GLY A 344 21.09 -7.05 -15.30
N ASN A 345 21.14 -8.23 -15.93
CA ASN A 345 19.94 -8.96 -16.35
C ASN A 345 19.45 -10.04 -15.34
N SER A 346 19.99 -10.05 -14.13
CA SER A 346 19.58 -11.02 -13.11
C SER A 346 18.16 -10.74 -12.63
N ARG A 347 17.33 -11.78 -12.46
CA ARG A 347 15.99 -11.66 -11.83
C ARG A 347 16.04 -10.99 -10.45
N ALA A 348 17.17 -11.10 -9.74
CA ALA A 348 17.35 -10.43 -8.46
C ALA A 348 17.40 -8.90 -8.58
N LEU A 349 17.80 -8.37 -9.73
CA LEU A 349 17.90 -6.94 -10.00
C LEU A 349 16.68 -6.40 -10.74
N GLU A 350 15.73 -7.26 -11.09
CA GLU A 350 14.48 -6.83 -11.68
C GLU A 350 13.69 -5.96 -10.69
N ALA A 351 13.27 -4.80 -11.16
CA ALA A 351 12.45 -3.86 -10.45
C ALA A 351 11.06 -4.46 -10.26
N ALA A 352 10.74 -4.76 -9.01
CA ALA A 352 9.46 -5.33 -8.65
C ALA A 352 8.40 -4.24 -8.45
N ALA A 353 8.80 -3.05 -7.99
CA ALA A 353 7.87 -1.97 -7.71
C ALA A 353 8.48 -0.59 -7.98
N LEU A 354 7.60 0.34 -8.36
CA LEU A 354 7.81 1.77 -8.44
C LEU A 354 6.81 2.43 -7.50
N VAL A 355 7.28 3.15 -6.48
CA VAL A 355 6.43 3.74 -5.44
C VAL A 355 6.84 5.20 -5.19
N PRO A 356 5.90 6.14 -5.01
CA PRO A 356 6.23 7.47 -4.51
C PRO A 356 6.75 7.40 -3.07
N LEU A 357 7.85 8.11 -2.77
CA LEU A 357 8.38 8.27 -1.41
C LEU A 357 8.92 9.69 -1.24
N SER A 358 8.39 10.44 -0.27
CA SER A 358 8.86 11.81 0.04
C SER A 358 9.06 12.72 -1.19
N GLY A 359 8.14 12.67 -2.17
CA GLY A 359 8.21 13.48 -3.39
C GLY A 359 9.16 12.98 -4.48
N LYS A 360 9.83 11.84 -4.26
CA LYS A 360 10.68 11.15 -5.25
C LYS A 360 10.02 9.84 -5.70
N LEU A 361 10.47 9.30 -6.83
CA LEU A 361 10.14 7.93 -7.23
C LEU A 361 11.13 6.95 -6.60
N CYS A 362 10.61 5.88 -6.01
CA CYS A 362 11.38 4.85 -5.34
C CYS A 362 11.24 3.53 -6.08
N ILE A 363 12.37 2.94 -6.47
CA ILE A 363 12.46 1.70 -7.25
C ILE A 363 12.99 0.60 -6.35
N ILE A 364 12.17 -0.44 -6.16
CA ILE A 364 12.48 -1.57 -5.30
C ILE A 364 12.68 -2.80 -6.17
N ARG A 365 13.81 -3.48 -5.98
CA ARG A 365 14.20 -4.67 -6.76
C ARG A 365 14.04 -5.95 -5.97
N ASN A 366 13.96 -7.09 -6.65
CA ASN A 366 13.77 -8.41 -6.02
C ASN A 366 14.85 -8.81 -5.00
N ASN A 367 16.03 -8.20 -5.03
CA ASN A 367 17.11 -8.35 -4.05
C ASN A 367 16.98 -7.40 -2.84
N MET A 368 15.87 -6.68 -2.70
CA MET A 368 15.60 -5.69 -1.65
C MET A 368 16.48 -4.42 -1.75
N SER A 369 17.17 -4.19 -2.86
CA SER A 369 17.84 -2.91 -3.07
C SER A 369 16.84 -1.83 -3.46
N ILE A 370 17.11 -0.60 -3.01
CA ILE A 370 16.21 0.55 -3.20
C ILE A 370 17.02 1.71 -3.78
N SER A 371 16.50 2.28 -4.86
CA SER A 371 17.01 3.50 -5.46
C SER A 371 15.91 4.56 -5.50
N LEU A 372 16.23 5.79 -5.15
CA LEU A 372 15.39 6.96 -5.31
C LEU A 372 15.77 7.72 -6.57
N VAL A 373 14.77 8.31 -7.22
CA VAL A 373 14.92 9.18 -8.38
C VAL A 373 14.15 10.46 -8.15
N ASP A 374 14.87 11.59 -8.23
CA ASP A 374 14.28 12.91 -8.17
C ASP A 374 13.85 13.37 -9.57
N VAL A 375 12.59 13.12 -9.92
CA VAL A 375 12.02 13.49 -11.23
C VAL A 375 11.77 14.99 -11.38
N SER A 376 11.78 15.77 -10.29
CA SER A 376 11.55 17.23 -10.38
C SER A 376 12.74 17.99 -10.97
N LYS A 377 13.94 17.40 -10.91
CA LYS A 377 15.19 18.02 -11.34
C LYS A 377 15.54 17.74 -12.80
N SER A 378 14.77 16.90 -13.50
CA SER A 378 15.08 16.51 -14.88
C SER A 378 14.83 17.63 -15.90
N ASP A 379 13.91 18.57 -15.61
CA ASP A 379 13.53 19.62 -16.56
C ASP A 379 14.67 20.58 -16.92
N GLY A 380 15.69 20.69 -16.07
CA GLY A 380 16.88 21.52 -16.31
C GLY A 380 18.07 20.81 -16.96
N LEU A 381 18.02 19.49 -17.17
CA LEU A 381 19.19 18.67 -17.53
C LEU A 381 19.07 18.05 -18.93
N ARG A 382 18.80 18.87 -19.95
CA ARG A 382 19.04 18.48 -21.35
C ARG A 382 20.55 18.48 -21.66
N GLY A 383 21.32 17.55 -21.07
CA GLY A 383 22.70 17.29 -21.50
C GLY A 383 23.74 16.86 -20.44
N ALA A 384 23.51 17.04 -19.14
CA ALA A 384 24.46 16.62 -18.11
C ALA A 384 24.17 15.21 -17.55
N SER A 385 25.18 14.59 -16.92
CA SER A 385 25.07 13.24 -16.34
C SER A 385 23.89 13.13 -15.39
N ALA A 386 22.94 12.25 -15.71
CA ALA A 386 21.76 11.98 -14.89
C ALA A 386 22.10 11.25 -13.58
N GLU A 387 23.36 10.91 -13.30
CA GLU A 387 23.76 10.18 -12.10
C GLU A 387 23.37 10.89 -10.80
N HIS A 388 23.39 12.23 -10.77
CA HIS A 388 22.97 13.02 -9.59
C HIS A 388 21.47 12.94 -9.28
N LEU A 389 20.66 12.40 -10.20
CA LEU A 389 19.22 12.18 -9.99
C LEU A 389 18.94 10.91 -9.19
N TRP A 390 19.92 9.99 -9.11
CA TRP A 390 19.76 8.67 -8.52
C TRP A 390 20.48 8.58 -7.18
N GLU A 391 19.79 8.03 -6.18
CA GLU A 391 20.33 7.82 -4.85
C GLU A 391 20.03 6.38 -4.41
N THR A 392 21.04 5.60 -4.03
CA THR A 392 20.81 4.25 -3.50
C THR A 392 20.76 4.31 -1.98
N ILE A 393 19.57 4.09 -1.43
CA ILE A 393 19.33 4.14 0.02
C ILE A 393 19.35 2.75 0.69
N SER A 394 19.30 1.66 -0.10
CA SER A 394 19.48 0.29 0.37
C SER A 394 20.29 -0.50 -0.65
N GLY A 395 21.51 -0.88 -0.27
CA GLY A 395 22.45 -1.62 -1.11
C GLY A 395 22.30 -3.15 -1.03
N LYS A 396 23.02 -3.88 -1.91
CA LYS A 396 23.06 -5.35 -1.89
C LYS A 396 23.73 -5.83 -0.59
N GLY A 397 22.96 -6.48 0.30
CA GLY A 397 23.52 -7.16 1.47
C GLY A 397 23.40 -6.45 2.81
N GLN A 398 22.56 -5.41 2.96
CA GLN A 398 22.19 -4.91 4.30
C GLN A 398 21.24 -5.87 5.07
N PHE A 399 20.77 -6.93 4.43
CA PHE A 399 20.20 -8.13 5.06
C PHE A 399 21.31 -9.03 5.67
N LYS A 400 22.06 -8.50 6.64
CA LYS A 400 22.98 -9.30 7.48
C LYS A 400 22.33 -9.60 8.83
N THR A 401 21.20 -10.29 8.84
CA THR A 401 20.82 -11.08 10.01
C THR A 401 21.61 -12.38 9.97
N LEU A 402 22.41 -12.61 11.01
CA LEU A 402 23.48 -13.63 11.15
C LEU A 402 23.09 -15.10 10.84
N VAL A 403 21.82 -15.41 10.54
CA VAL A 403 21.30 -16.80 10.43
C VAL A 403 20.93 -17.20 8.99
N THR A 404 20.72 -16.26 8.06
CA THR A 404 20.13 -16.60 6.76
C THR A 404 21.12 -17.07 5.68
N ASN A 405 22.44 -16.84 5.85
CA ASN A 405 23.42 -17.12 4.80
C ASN A 405 24.15 -18.46 4.91
N LEU A 406 24.16 -19.13 6.07
CA LEU A 406 24.91 -20.38 6.23
C LEU A 406 24.35 -21.56 5.41
N TRP A 407 23.06 -21.52 5.05
CA TRP A 407 22.39 -22.62 4.35
C TRP A 407 22.20 -22.40 2.84
N SER A 408 22.72 -21.29 2.30
CA SER A 408 22.52 -20.94 0.89
C SER A 408 23.44 -21.67 -0.11
N SER A 409 24.50 -22.35 0.35
CA SER A 409 25.48 -22.99 -0.55
C SER A 409 25.25 -24.48 -0.84
N ILE A 410 24.31 -25.17 -0.17
CA ILE A 410 24.26 -26.64 -0.21
C ILE A 410 23.01 -27.24 -0.94
N ALA A 411 21.98 -26.47 -1.32
CA ALA A 411 20.75 -27.09 -1.85
C ALA A 411 20.28 -26.61 -3.25
N GLY A 412 20.62 -27.42 -4.27
CA GLY A 412 19.67 -27.93 -5.27
C GLY A 412 19.19 -27.01 -6.41
N ARG A 413 19.50 -27.41 -7.65
CA ARG A 413 19.27 -26.75 -8.95
C ARG A 413 17.80 -26.58 -9.44
N THR A 414 16.78 -26.63 -8.58
CA THR A 414 15.36 -26.53 -9.02
C THR A 414 14.41 -25.79 -8.06
N ARG A 415 14.90 -24.87 -7.21
CA ARG A 415 14.04 -24.12 -6.26
C ARG A 415 13.67 -22.72 -6.76
N LEU A 416 12.39 -22.36 -6.64
CA LEU A 416 11.84 -21.01 -6.88
C LEU A 416 12.69 -19.97 -6.11
N LYS A 417 13.21 -18.97 -6.83
CA LYS A 417 13.91 -17.83 -6.22
C LYS A 417 12.88 -16.93 -5.56
N SER A 418 13.22 -16.42 -4.37
CA SER A 418 12.35 -15.44 -3.71
C SER A 418 12.17 -14.19 -4.56
N HIS A 419 10.97 -13.62 -4.51
CA HIS A 419 10.61 -12.43 -5.26
C HIS A 419 9.63 -11.56 -4.46
N ILE A 420 9.60 -10.28 -4.78
CA ILE A 420 8.68 -9.34 -4.15
C ILE A 420 7.30 -9.54 -4.75
N VAL A 421 6.29 -9.70 -3.89
CA VAL A 421 4.88 -9.82 -4.27
C VAL A 421 4.22 -8.45 -4.28
N HIS A 422 4.57 -7.59 -3.31
CA HIS A 422 3.99 -6.27 -3.18
C HIS A 422 4.93 -5.30 -2.44
N CYS A 423 4.81 -4.01 -2.74
CA CYS A 423 5.54 -2.93 -2.08
C CYS A 423 4.67 -1.69 -1.93
N GLN A 424 4.67 -1.06 -0.75
CA GLN A 424 3.89 0.16 -0.51
C GLN A 424 4.49 1.06 0.56
N GLY A 425 4.36 2.38 0.40
CA GLY A 425 4.69 3.38 1.43
C GLY A 425 3.60 3.48 2.50
N LEU A 426 4.00 3.50 3.77
CA LEU A 426 3.12 3.74 4.91
C LEU A 426 3.68 4.86 5.81
N GLN A 427 2.83 5.83 6.10
CA GLN A 427 3.13 6.94 7.01
C GLN A 427 2.61 6.64 8.42
N ALA A 428 3.42 6.87 9.46
CA ALA A 428 3.00 6.71 10.87
C ALA A 428 3.66 7.71 11.83
#